data_AF-A0A969Y929-F1
#
_entry.id   AF-A0A969Y929-F1
#
_cell.length_a   1.000
_cell.length_b   1.000
_cell.length_c   1.000
_cell.angle_alpha   90.00
_cell.angle_beta   90.00
_cell.angle_gamma   90.00
#
_symmetry.space_group_name_H-M   'P 1'
#
loop_
_entity.id
_entity.type
_entity.pdbx_description
1 polymer ?
#
loop_
_entity_poly.entity_id
_entity_poly.type
_entity_poly.pdbx_seq_one_letter_code
_entity_poly.pdbx_strand_id
1 'polypeptide(L)'
;MTTDQSQSESKSPTAIDRTKNQPGVLCVRCDHLNYLGQEHCERCGASLYVVCPRCKQRNMRVYTRCQYCRKRLRRSHFLPFRRHHKHSFLQRAGWLLFQIVLVLIGLGLVFGVVYLLYKL
;
A
#
# COMPACT_ATOMS: atom_id res chain seq x y z
N MET A 1 12.50 -60.41 10.39
CA MET A 1 11.36 -60.28 9.47
C MET A 1 10.23 -59.62 10.26
N THR A 2 10.34 -58.30 10.47
CA THR A 2 9.72 -57.21 9.69
C THR A 2 8.21 -57.18 9.79
N THR A 3 7.70 -56.33 10.69
CA THR A 3 6.45 -55.61 10.43
C THR A 3 6.57 -54.20 11.04
N ASP A 4 7.06 -53.27 10.22
CA ASP A 4 6.93 -51.83 10.44
C ASP A 4 5.46 -51.42 10.25
N GLN A 5 4.90 -50.70 11.23
CA GLN A 5 3.65 -49.95 11.06
C GLN A 5 3.94 -48.46 11.23
N SER A 6 4.30 -47.82 10.13
CA SER A 6 4.32 -46.35 10.02
C SER A 6 2.92 -45.88 9.60
N GLN A 7 2.15 -45.39 10.57
CA GLN A 7 0.92 -44.63 10.31
C GLN A 7 1.29 -43.21 9.89
N SER A 8 1.15 -42.91 8.60
CA SER A 8 1.26 -41.57 8.03
C SER A 8 -0.13 -40.94 7.96
N GLU A 9 -0.40 -40.06 8.92
CA GLU A 9 -1.55 -39.16 8.99
C GLU A 9 -1.53 -38.16 7.81
N SER A 10 -2.25 -38.47 6.74
CA SER A 10 -2.42 -37.59 5.59
C SER A 10 -3.43 -36.50 5.93
N LYS A 11 -2.91 -35.33 6.37
CA LYS A 11 -3.69 -34.14 6.68
C LYS A 11 -4.28 -33.55 5.39
N SER A 12 -5.59 -33.74 5.22
CA SER A 12 -6.42 -33.20 4.15
C SER A 12 -6.21 -31.68 3.95
N PRO A 13 -6.02 -31.18 2.72
CA PRO A 13 -5.88 -29.75 2.47
C PRO A 13 -7.18 -29.03 2.80
N THR A 14 -7.08 -28.08 3.73
CA THR A 14 -8.16 -27.21 4.21
C THR A 14 -8.86 -26.57 3.01
N ALA A 15 -10.18 -26.76 2.90
CA ALA A 15 -10.99 -26.20 1.83
C ALA A 15 -10.83 -24.66 1.80
N ILE A 16 -10.14 -24.16 0.76
CA ILE A 16 -9.98 -22.72 0.55
C ILE A 16 -11.35 -22.14 0.22
N ASP A 17 -11.87 -21.30 1.12
CA ASP A 17 -13.09 -20.51 0.88
C ASP A 17 -12.86 -19.58 -0.32
N ARG A 18 -13.39 -20.00 -1.48
CA ARG A 18 -13.25 -19.29 -2.75
C ARG A 18 -13.94 -17.93 -2.76
N THR A 19 -14.85 -17.66 -1.83
CA THR A 19 -15.56 -16.37 -1.77
C THR A 19 -14.72 -15.25 -1.18
N LYS A 20 -13.70 -15.58 -0.36
CA LYS A 20 -12.82 -14.59 0.28
C LYS A 20 -11.57 -14.23 -0.53
N ASN A 21 -11.19 -15.06 -1.51
CA ASN A 21 -10.00 -14.85 -2.35
C ASN A 21 -10.36 -14.26 -3.71
N GLN A 22 -10.94 -13.06 -3.71
CA GLN A 22 -11.12 -12.34 -4.97
C GLN A 22 -9.75 -11.97 -5.56
N PRO A 23 -9.52 -12.19 -6.87
CA PRO A 23 -8.26 -11.84 -7.50
C PRO A 23 -8.04 -10.33 -7.41
N GLY A 24 -6.83 -9.92 -7.03
CA GLY A 24 -6.43 -8.51 -6.97
C GLY A 24 -5.29 -8.19 -7.94
N VAL A 25 -5.02 -6.89 -8.14
CA VAL A 25 -3.89 -6.42 -8.96
C VAL A 25 -2.89 -5.66 -8.09
N LEU A 26 -1.65 -6.13 -8.11
CA LEU A 26 -0.56 -5.48 -7.38
C LEU A 26 -0.06 -4.24 -8.13
N CYS A 27 0.08 -3.13 -7.41
CA CYS A 27 0.69 -1.93 -7.96
C CYS A 27 2.21 -2.06 -8.02
N VAL A 28 2.81 -1.95 -9.20
CA VAL A 28 4.27 -1.98 -9.42
C VAL A 28 5.03 -0.86 -8.71
N ARG A 29 4.33 0.21 -8.30
CA ARG A 29 4.96 1.39 -7.69
C ARG A 29 5.03 1.31 -6.17
N CYS A 30 4.00 0.76 -5.52
CA CYS A 30 3.86 0.82 -4.06
C CYS A 30 3.44 -0.51 -3.43
N ASP A 31 3.38 -1.59 -4.22
CA ASP A 31 2.98 -2.95 -3.83
C ASP A 31 1.62 -3.05 -3.13
N HIS A 32 0.79 -2.01 -3.25
CA HIS A 32 -0.59 -2.06 -2.77
C HIS A 32 -1.39 -3.05 -3.63
N LEU A 33 -2.12 -3.95 -2.98
CA LEU A 33 -3.07 -4.84 -3.62
C LEU A 33 -4.38 -4.06 -3.87
N ASN A 34 -4.74 -3.93 -5.14
CA ASN A 34 -5.95 -3.23 -5.59
C ASN A 34 -6.99 -4.24 -6.03
N TYR A 35 -8.26 -3.83 -6.05
CA TYR A 35 -9.33 -4.66 -6.60
C TYR A 35 -9.14 -4.91 -8.11
N LEU A 36 -9.59 -6.06 -8.59
CA LEU A 36 -9.61 -6.34 -10.02
C LEU A 36 -10.46 -5.30 -10.76
N GLY A 37 -9.95 -4.76 -11.87
CA GLY A 37 -10.69 -3.82 -12.72
C GLY A 37 -10.44 -2.34 -12.41
N GLN A 38 -9.79 -1.99 -11.29
CA GLN A 38 -9.37 -0.61 -11.05
C GLN A 38 -8.30 -0.17 -12.09
N GLU A 39 -8.51 0.95 -12.77
CA GLU A 39 -7.52 1.45 -13.75
C GLU A 39 -6.26 2.01 -13.08
N HIS A 40 -6.42 2.56 -11.87
CA HIS A 40 -5.39 3.27 -11.12
C HIS A 40 -5.30 2.74 -9.69
N CYS A 41 -4.11 2.78 -9.12
CA CYS A 41 -3.88 2.38 -7.74
C CYS A 41 -4.55 3.35 -6.77
N GLU A 42 -5.39 2.84 -5.87
CA GLU A 42 -6.08 3.65 -4.85
C GLU A 42 -5.10 4.40 -3.94
N ARG A 43 -3.94 3.80 -3.67
CA ARG A 43 -2.94 4.37 -2.76
C ARG A 43 -2.03 5.42 -3.40
N CYS A 44 -1.64 5.24 -4.67
CA CYS A 44 -0.59 6.08 -5.28
C CYS A 44 -0.94 6.66 -6.66
N GLY A 45 -2.14 6.37 -7.18
CA GLY A 45 -2.63 6.85 -8.47
C GLY A 45 -1.95 6.25 -9.70
N ALA A 46 -0.96 5.35 -9.54
CA ALA A 46 -0.28 4.76 -10.68
C ALA A 46 -1.22 3.84 -11.47
N SER A 47 -1.22 3.94 -12.81
CA SER A 47 -2.02 3.05 -13.65
C SER A 47 -1.59 1.59 -13.50
N LEU A 48 -2.56 0.71 -13.30
CA LEU A 48 -2.38 -0.71 -12.97
C LEU A 48 -2.27 -1.61 -14.21
N TYR A 49 -2.61 -1.09 -15.38
CA TYR A 49 -2.65 -1.83 -16.63
C TYR A 49 -1.81 -1.14 -17.72
N VAL A 50 -1.41 -1.92 -18.71
CA VAL A 50 -0.68 -1.45 -19.89
C VAL A 50 -1.13 -2.21 -21.12
N VAL A 51 -1.22 -1.52 -22.25
CA VAL A 51 -1.54 -2.14 -23.54
C VAL A 51 -0.24 -2.67 -24.17
N CYS A 52 -0.24 -3.93 -24.60
CA CYS A 52 0.92 -4.49 -25.29
C CYS A 52 1.17 -3.76 -26.61
N PRO A 53 2.40 -3.25 -26.88
CA PRO A 53 2.67 -2.53 -28.12
C PRO A 53 2.60 -3.43 -29.36
N ARG A 54 2.75 -4.74 -29.20
CA ARG A 54 2.77 -5.74 -30.29
C ARG A 54 1.38 -6.28 -30.60
N CYS A 55 0.70 -6.90 -29.63
CA CYS A 55 -0.60 -7.56 -29.85
C CYS A 55 -1.81 -6.76 -29.36
N LYS A 56 -1.61 -5.52 -28.86
CA LYS A 56 -2.66 -4.60 -28.37
C LYS A 56 -3.53 -5.11 -27.22
N GLN A 57 -3.22 -6.27 -26.66
CA GLN A 57 -3.94 -6.79 -25.51
C GLN A 57 -3.61 -6.02 -24.23
N ARG A 58 -4.62 -5.81 -23.38
CA ARG A 58 -4.48 -5.24 -22.04
C ARG A 58 -3.81 -6.24 -21.10
N ASN A 59 -2.78 -5.80 -20.39
CA ASN A 59 -2.02 -6.63 -19.45
C ASN A 59 -1.88 -5.90 -18.12
N MET A 60 -1.79 -6.64 -17.01
CA MET A 60 -1.43 -6.04 -15.72
C MET A 60 0.01 -5.54 -15.79
N ARG A 61 0.24 -4.34 -15.27
CA ARG A 61 1.54 -3.65 -15.35
C ARG A 61 2.63 -4.35 -14.53
N VAL A 62 2.23 -5.21 -13.57
CA VAL A 62 3.12 -6.07 -12.78
C VAL A 62 3.88 -7.08 -13.62
N TYR A 63 3.34 -7.49 -14.76
CA TYR A 63 4.02 -8.41 -15.65
C TYR A 63 5.09 -7.71 -16.48
N THR A 64 6.26 -8.34 -16.60
CA THR A 64 7.36 -7.86 -17.45
C THR A 64 7.18 -8.23 -18.92
N ARG A 65 6.35 -9.23 -19.20
CA ARG A 65 6.04 -9.75 -20.54
C ARG A 65 4.53 -9.85 -20.73
N CYS A 66 4.08 -9.69 -21.96
CA CYS A 66 2.68 -9.87 -22.32
C CYS A 66 2.27 -11.32 -22.11
N GLN A 67 1.12 -11.56 -21.47
CA GLN A 67 0.61 -12.92 -21.24
C GLN A 67 0.20 -13.64 -22.53
N TYR A 68 -0.06 -12.88 -23.61
CA TYR A 68 -0.55 -13.42 -24.87
C TYR A 68 0.57 -13.65 -25.89
N CYS A 69 1.32 -12.60 -26.26
CA CYS A 69 2.39 -12.71 -27.26
C CYS A 69 3.79 -12.92 -26.68
N ARG A 70 3.93 -12.97 -25.34
CA ARG A 70 5.20 -13.12 -24.60
C ARG A 70 6.27 -12.05 -24.85
N LYS A 71 6.01 -11.05 -25.68
CA LYS A 71 6.93 -9.92 -25.91
C LYS A 71 7.01 -9.02 -24.67
N ARG A 72 8.17 -8.40 -24.48
CA ARG A 72 8.46 -7.52 -23.34
C ARG A 72 7.50 -6.33 -23.33
N LEU A 73 6.86 -6.08 -22.19
CA LEU A 73 6.07 -4.87 -21.97
C LEU A 73 7.03 -3.71 -21.65
N ARG A 74 6.79 -2.54 -22.26
CA ARG A 74 7.59 -1.35 -21.95
C ARG A 74 7.31 -0.97 -20.48
N ARG A 75 8.33 -1.06 -19.63
CA ARG A 75 8.28 -0.40 -18.32
C ARG A 75 8.27 1.10 -18.59
N SER A 76 7.34 1.83 -17.99
CA SER A 76 7.51 3.28 -17.91
C SER A 76 8.77 3.54 -17.09
N HIS A 77 9.81 4.05 -17.73
CA HIS A 77 11.07 4.44 -17.07
C HIS A 77 10.87 5.60 -16.07
N PHE A 78 9.68 6.20 -16.05
CA PHE A 78 9.29 7.36 -15.24
C PHE A 78 8.42 7.00 -14.03
N LEU A 79 8.89 6.13 -13.15
CA LEU A 79 8.42 6.18 -11.78
C LEU A 79 9.66 6.22 -10.89
N PRO A 80 10.09 7.39 -10.39
CA PRO A 80 11.01 7.39 -9.28
C PRO A 80 10.37 6.49 -8.21
N PHE A 81 11.12 5.48 -7.80
CA PHE A 81 10.83 4.56 -6.71
C PHE A 81 10.86 5.35 -5.39
N ARG A 82 10.05 6.42 -5.29
CA ARG A 82 9.75 7.07 -4.03
C ARG A 82 8.92 6.05 -3.26
N ARG A 83 9.61 5.37 -2.34
CA ARG A 83 9.02 4.62 -1.23
C ARG A 83 8.00 5.54 -0.54
N HIS A 84 6.78 5.61 -1.06
CA HIS A 84 5.67 6.39 -0.50
C HIS A 84 5.05 5.65 0.69
N HIS A 85 5.87 4.92 1.46
CA HIS A 85 5.44 4.16 2.62
C HIS A 85 5.32 5.02 3.89
N LYS A 86 5.48 6.35 3.80
CA LYS A 86 5.54 7.25 4.96
C LYS A 86 4.58 8.45 4.95
N HIS A 87 3.68 8.60 3.98
CA HIS A 87 2.86 9.82 3.92
C HIS A 87 1.62 9.82 4.85
N SER A 88 1.15 8.67 5.35
CA SER A 88 0.04 8.62 6.30
C SER A 88 0.47 8.82 7.77
N PHE A 89 1.73 8.57 8.11
CA PHE A 89 2.21 8.72 9.50
C PHE A 89 2.70 10.14 9.80
N LEU A 90 3.47 10.77 8.89
CA LEU A 90 3.98 12.13 9.12
C LEU A 90 2.89 13.20 9.08
N GLN A 91 1.82 13.03 8.30
CA GLN A 91 0.72 14.01 8.26
C GLN A 91 -0.07 14.03 9.58
N ARG A 92 -0.32 12.88 10.19
CA ARG A 92 -0.97 12.81 11.52
C ARG A 92 -0.06 13.35 12.63
N ALA A 93 1.25 13.08 12.56
CA ALA A 93 2.21 13.63 13.51
C ALA A 93 2.35 15.16 13.40
N GLY A 94 2.36 15.72 12.18
CA GLY A 94 2.42 17.17 11.97
C GLY A 94 1.22 17.92 12.55
N TRP A 95 0.02 17.35 12.41
CA TRP A 95 -1.19 17.93 13.00
C TRP A 95 -1.18 17.90 14.53
N LEU A 96 -0.68 16.81 15.14
CA LEU A 96 -0.50 16.72 16.59
C LEU A 96 0.53 17.72 17.12
N LEU A 97 1.67 17.88 16.42
CA LEU A 97 2.69 18.88 16.81
C LEU A 97 2.13 20.31 16.72
N PHE A 98 1.36 20.63 15.69
CA PHE A 98 0.70 21.92 15.55
C PHE A 98 -0.28 22.20 16.69
N GLN A 99 -1.08 21.21 17.08
CA GLN A 99 -1.98 21.30 18.24
C GLN A 99 -1.22 21.57 19.54
N ILE A 100 -0.11 20.85 19.78
CA ILE A 100 0.73 21.06 20.98
C ILE A 100 1.28 22.48 21.01
N VAL A 101 1.78 22.99 19.89
CA VAL A 101 2.33 24.36 19.82
C VAL A 101 1.26 25.42 20.12
N LEU A 102 0.05 25.27 19.58
CA LEU A 102 -1.06 26.19 19.87
C LEU A 102 -1.43 26.21 21.35
N VAL A 103 -1.48 25.04 22.00
CA VAL A 103 -1.76 24.95 23.45
C VAL A 103 -0.67 25.65 24.26
N LEU A 104 0.61 25.45 23.93
CA LEU A 104 1.72 26.11 24.63
C LEU A 104 1.68 27.64 24.48
N ILE A 105 1.36 28.14 23.28
CA ILE A 105 1.18 29.58 23.04
C ILE A 105 0.02 30.12 23.89
N GLY A 106 -1.12 29.43 23.89
CA GLY A 106 -2.28 29.80 24.71
C GLY A 106 -1.95 29.86 26.20
N LEU A 107 -1.27 28.84 26.73
CA LEU A 107 -0.80 28.82 28.12
C LEU A 107 0.16 29.97 28.42
N GLY A 108 1.12 30.24 27.53
CA GLY A 108 2.06 31.35 27.67
C GLY A 108 1.36 32.71 27.74
N LEU A 109 0.35 32.95 26.91
CA LEU A 109 -0.45 34.18 26.93
C LEU A 109 -1.23 34.33 28.24
N VAL A 110 -1.88 33.26 28.72
CA VAL A 110 -2.60 33.26 29.99
C VAL A 110 -1.66 33.56 31.15
N PHE A 111 -0.53 32.86 31.23
CA PHE A 111 0.49 33.10 32.26
C PHE A 111 1.04 34.51 32.21
N GLY A 112 1.28 35.06 31.02
CA GLY A 112 1.76 36.43 30.84
C GLY A 112 0.77 37.48 31.35
N VAL A 113 -0.52 37.32 31.04
CA VAL A 113 -1.58 38.22 31.54
C VAL A 113 -1.70 38.13 33.05
N VAL A 114 -1.75 36.93 33.61
CA VAL A 114 -1.84 36.71 35.05
C VAL A 114 -0.63 37.33 35.76
N TYR A 115 0.59 37.07 35.28
CA TYR A 115 1.80 37.66 35.85
C TYR A 115 1.78 39.20 35.81
N LEU A 116 1.29 39.79 34.72
CA LEU A 116 1.18 41.25 34.59
C LEU A 116 0.15 41.82 35.57
N LEU A 117 -0.97 41.13 35.79
CA LEU A 117 -1.99 41.52 36.79
C LEU A 117 -1.49 41.38 38.23
N TYR A 118 -0.66 40.39 38.54
CA TYR A 118 -0.08 40.22 39.88
C TYR A 118 1.07 41.20 40.18
N LYS A 119 1.69 41.76 39.13
CA LYS A 119 2.82 42.69 39.27
C LYS A 119 2.38 44.16 39.33
N LEU A 120 1.20 44.48 38.79
CA LEU A 120 0.53 45.77 39.03
C LEU A 120 -0.04 45.81 40.45
#